data_AF-A0A7L0N447-F1
#
_entry.id   AF-A0A7L0N447-F1
#
_cell.length_a   1.000
_cell.length_b   1.000
_cell.length_c   1.000
_cell.angle_alpha   90.00
_cell.angle_beta   90.00
_cell.angle_gamma   90.00
#
_symmetry.space_group_name_H-M   'P 1'
#
loop_
_entity.id
_entity.type
_entity.pdbx_description
1 polymer ?
#
loop_
_entity_poly.entity_id
_entity_poly.type
_entity_poly.pdbx_seq_one_letter_code
_entity_poly.pdbx_strand_id
1 'polypeptide(L)'
;AETSPSVVFENTQKCSPNCLRLLLENISGMTIDDDFTVEVIPEINVAVATFLKSIDTKEFVKKCSQHKRVIEFQMTARLLELTQTIRAESLPDSISTDYITVYFESARNGGGPVSDVQLFPEENSAIITFCNHKGNT
;
A
#
# COMPACT_ATOMS: atom_id res chain seq x y z
N ALA A 1 -19.27 -3.00 -1.00
CA ALA A 1 -17.93 -3.59 -0.91
C ALA A 1 -16.96 -2.46 -1.20
N GLU A 2 -16.30 -1.94 -0.17
CA GLU A 2 -15.30 -0.89 -0.31
C GLU A 2 -14.18 -1.43 -1.19
N THR A 3 -14.01 -0.84 -2.37
CA THR A 3 -12.93 -1.17 -3.28
C THR A 3 -11.71 -0.37 -2.84
N SER A 4 -10.59 -1.04 -2.60
CA SER A 4 -9.32 -0.36 -2.31
C SER A 4 -9.05 0.70 -3.41
N PRO A 5 -8.72 1.95 -3.03
CA PRO A 5 -8.32 2.99 -3.98
C PRO A 5 -6.91 2.74 -4.52
N SER A 6 -6.24 1.69 -4.06
CA SER A 6 -4.86 1.39 -4.41
C SER A 6 -4.75 0.11 -5.23
N VAL A 7 -3.88 0.16 -6.23
CA VAL A 7 -3.56 -0.95 -7.13
C VAL A 7 -2.07 -1.21 -7.04
N VAL A 8 -1.72 -2.46 -6.75
CA VAL A 8 -0.33 -2.92 -6.72
C VAL A 8 0.05 -3.51 -8.07
N PHE A 9 1.21 -3.09 -8.55
CA PHE A 9 1.87 -3.58 -9.75
C PHE A 9 3.11 -4.37 -9.35
N GLU A 10 3.21 -5.61 -9.83
CA GLU A 10 4.37 -6.48 -9.58
C GLU A 10 5.13 -6.70 -10.88
N ASN A 11 6.40 -7.13 -10.77
CA ASN A 11 7.33 -7.30 -11.89
C ASN A 11 7.64 -5.98 -12.62
N THR A 12 7.83 -4.89 -11.87
CA THR A 12 8.07 -3.56 -12.44
C THR A 12 9.50 -3.32 -12.93
N GLN A 13 10.43 -4.26 -12.74
CA GLN A 13 11.86 -4.10 -13.05
C GLN A 13 12.18 -3.81 -14.53
N LYS A 14 11.29 -4.20 -15.45
CA LYS A 14 11.44 -3.95 -16.89
C LYS A 14 10.88 -2.58 -17.31
N CYS A 15 10.22 -1.88 -16.40
CA CYS A 15 9.56 -0.60 -16.63
C CYS A 15 10.23 0.48 -15.78
N SER A 16 10.87 1.47 -16.41
CA SER A 16 11.43 2.59 -15.65
C SER A 16 10.30 3.37 -14.93
N PRO A 17 10.59 4.04 -13.80
CA PRO A 17 9.57 4.81 -13.07
C PRO A 17 8.80 5.81 -13.94
N ASN A 18 9.50 6.51 -14.85
CA ASN A 18 8.86 7.44 -15.78
C ASN A 18 7.99 6.72 -16.83
N CYS A 19 8.41 5.54 -17.29
CA CYS A 19 7.62 4.72 -18.22
C CYS A 19 6.34 4.21 -17.53
N LEU A 20 6.46 3.77 -16.28
CA LEU A 20 5.33 3.32 -15.46
C LEU A 20 4.33 4.47 -15.25
N ARG A 21 4.81 5.65 -14.88
CA ARG A 21 4.00 6.86 -14.72
C ARG A 21 3.16 7.15 -15.96
N LEU A 22 3.79 7.28 -17.13
CA LEU A 22 3.10 7.52 -18.41
C LEU A 22 2.16 6.38 -18.81
N LEU A 23 2.50 5.14 -18.47
CA LEU A 23 1.65 3.98 -18.71
C LEU A 23 0.36 4.06 -17.88
N LEU A 24 0.48 4.41 -16.61
CA LEU A 24 -0.65 4.52 -15.70
C LEU A 24 -1.58 5.66 -16.10
N GLU A 25 -1.04 6.85 -16.45
CA GLU A 25 -1.83 7.97 -16.98
C GLU A 25 -2.61 7.58 -18.23
N ASN A 26 -1.99 6.82 -19.13
CA ASN A 26 -2.65 6.38 -20.37
C ASN A 26 -3.82 5.40 -20.09
N ILE A 27 -3.63 4.45 -19.17
CA ILE A 27 -4.64 3.44 -18.84
C ILE A 27 -5.79 4.06 -18.03
N SER A 28 -5.47 4.95 -17.09
CA SER A 28 -6.46 5.58 -16.21
C SER A 28 -7.19 6.74 -16.88
N GLY A 29 -6.55 7.42 -17.83
CA GLY A 29 -7.02 8.70 -18.36
C GLY A 29 -6.91 9.85 -17.35
N MET A 30 -6.05 9.70 -16.34
CA MET A 30 -5.87 10.64 -15.23
C MET A 30 -4.45 11.22 -15.21
N THR A 31 -4.24 12.31 -14.48
CA THR A 31 -2.93 12.95 -14.32
C THR A 31 -2.28 12.57 -12.99
N ILE A 32 -0.98 12.30 -13.04
CA ILE A 32 -0.19 12.03 -11.83
C ILE A 32 -0.14 13.28 -10.92
N ASP A 33 -0.05 13.03 -9.63
CA ASP A 33 0.02 14.01 -8.52
C ASP A 33 -1.27 14.82 -8.29
N ASP A 34 -2.08 15.07 -9.33
CA ASP A 34 -3.41 15.69 -9.20
C ASP A 34 -4.51 14.65 -8.92
N ASP A 35 -4.49 13.52 -9.63
CA ASP A 35 -5.57 12.53 -9.60
C ASP A 35 -5.17 11.22 -8.91
N PHE A 36 -3.88 10.89 -8.93
CA PHE A 36 -3.32 9.70 -8.30
C PHE A 36 -1.83 9.84 -8.03
N THR A 37 -1.33 9.09 -7.05
CA THR A 37 0.10 9.01 -6.73
C THR A 37 0.65 7.64 -7.08
N VAL A 38 1.98 7.57 -7.30
CA VAL A 38 2.68 6.31 -7.58
C VAL A 38 3.92 6.22 -6.70
N GLU A 39 3.96 5.20 -5.85
CA GLU A 39 5.13 4.84 -5.06
C GLU A 39 5.81 3.62 -5.69
N VAL A 40 7.12 3.70 -5.93
CA VAL A 40 7.90 2.59 -6.49
C VAL A 40 8.80 2.04 -5.38
N ILE A 41 8.81 0.71 -5.23
CA ILE A 41 9.59 -0.02 -4.24
C ILE A 41 10.53 -0.96 -5.00
N PRO A 42 11.71 -0.46 -5.45
CA PRO A 42 12.62 -1.22 -6.30
C PRO A 42 13.13 -2.52 -5.67
N GLU A 43 13.25 -2.55 -4.34
CA GLU A 43 13.81 -3.66 -3.56
C GLU A 43 13.03 -4.96 -3.77
N ILE A 44 11.72 -4.84 -4.03
CA ILE A 44 10.82 -5.97 -4.28
C ILE A 44 10.17 -5.93 -5.67
N ASN A 45 10.61 -5.03 -6.55
CA ASN A 45 10.09 -4.84 -7.91
C ASN A 45 8.57 -4.59 -7.95
N VAL A 46 8.09 -3.76 -7.01
CA VAL A 46 6.67 -3.40 -6.86
C VAL A 46 6.48 -1.91 -7.09
N ALA A 47 5.30 -1.52 -7.55
CA ALA A 47 4.82 -0.16 -7.45
C ALA A 47 3.36 -0.14 -6.96
N VAL A 48 2.99 0.88 -6.22
CA VAL A 48 1.62 1.09 -5.73
C VAL A 48 1.10 2.38 -6.34
N ALA A 49 0.00 2.28 -7.08
CA ALA A 49 -0.76 3.43 -7.54
C ALA A 49 -1.93 3.67 -6.57
N THR A 50 -2.05 4.87 -6.02
CA THR A 50 -3.15 5.26 -5.12
C THR A 50 -3.97 6.37 -5.75
N PHE A 51 -5.21 6.06 -6.08
CA PHE A 51 -6.13 6.99 -6.75
C PHE A 51 -6.79 7.94 -5.74
N LEU A 52 -6.60 9.25 -5.95
CA LEU A 52 -7.21 10.30 -5.13
C LEU A 52 -8.62 10.64 -5.64
N LYS A 53 -8.83 10.57 -6.95
CA LYS A 53 -10.14 10.70 -7.59
C LYS A 53 -10.84 9.35 -7.71
N SER A 54 -12.18 9.36 -7.70
CA SER A 54 -12.95 8.12 -7.81
C SER A 54 -12.71 7.47 -9.17
N ILE A 55 -12.29 6.21 -9.14
CA ILE A 55 -12.17 5.35 -10.31
C ILE A 55 -12.69 3.96 -9.94
N ASP A 56 -13.26 3.24 -10.91
CA ASP A 56 -13.50 1.82 -10.73
C ASP A 56 -12.16 1.08 -10.80
N THR A 57 -11.58 0.80 -9.63
CA THR A 57 -10.27 0.13 -9.53
C THR A 57 -10.30 -1.30 -10.05
N LYS A 58 -11.46 -1.98 -10.06
CA LYS A 58 -11.61 -3.32 -10.65
C LYS A 58 -11.58 -3.25 -12.18
N GLU A 59 -12.31 -2.29 -12.74
CA GLU A 59 -12.28 -2.04 -14.19
C GLU A 59 -10.87 -1.62 -14.63
N PHE A 60 -10.21 -0.76 -13.84
CA PHE A 60 -8.84 -0.36 -14.10
C PHE A 60 -7.87 -1.54 -14.11
N VAL A 61 -7.91 -2.41 -13.09
CA VAL A 61 -7.09 -3.65 -13.06
C VAL A 61 -7.35 -4.53 -14.30
N LYS A 62 -8.62 -4.62 -14.73
CA LYS A 62 -8.98 -5.34 -15.97
C LYS A 62 -8.40 -4.67 -17.22
N LYS A 63 -8.37 -3.34 -17.30
CA LYS A 63 -7.72 -2.61 -18.40
C LYS A 63 -6.21 -2.86 -18.39
N CYS A 64 -5.57 -2.86 -17.22
CA CYS A 64 -4.15 -3.16 -17.08
C CYS A 64 -3.81 -4.54 -17.64
N SER A 65 -4.55 -5.59 -17.29
CA SER A 65 -4.27 -6.96 -17.75
C SER A 65 -4.41 -7.15 -19.26
N GLN A 66 -5.13 -6.26 -19.94
CA GLN A 66 -5.32 -6.26 -21.40
C GLN A 66 -4.35 -5.31 -22.12
N HIS A 67 -3.64 -4.45 -21.38
CA HIS A 67 -2.82 -3.41 -21.98
C HIS A 67 -1.50 -3.97 -22.52
N LYS A 68 -1.21 -3.70 -23.80
CA LYS A 68 -0.06 -4.25 -24.52
C LYS A 68 1.27 -4.13 -23.77
N ARG A 69 1.61 -2.93 -23.26
CA ARG A 69 2.87 -2.71 -22.51
C ARG A 69 2.94 -3.48 -21.18
N VAL A 70 1.80 -3.66 -20.50
CA VAL A 70 1.75 -4.43 -19.24
C VAL A 70 2.09 -5.89 -19.54
N ILE A 71 1.51 -6.45 -20.62
CA ILE A 71 1.78 -7.81 -21.08
C ILE A 71 3.24 -7.96 -21.55
N GLU A 72 3.75 -7.02 -22.35
CA GLU A 72 5.15 -7.03 -22.83
C GLU A 72 6.17 -7.03 -21.68
N PHE A 73 5.91 -6.23 -20.63
CA PHE A 73 6.76 -6.21 -19.44
C PHE A 73 6.52 -7.38 -18.48
N GLN A 74 5.51 -8.23 -18.74
CA GLN A 74 5.08 -9.30 -17.84
C GLN A 74 4.69 -8.78 -16.44
N MET A 75 4.18 -7.55 -16.39
CA MET A 75 3.67 -6.93 -15.19
C MET A 75 2.30 -7.49 -14.84
N THR A 76 2.02 -7.60 -13.55
CA THR A 76 0.68 -7.91 -13.03
C THR A 76 0.13 -6.67 -12.35
N ALA A 77 -1.20 -6.56 -12.32
CA ALA A 77 -1.91 -5.53 -11.56
C ALA A 77 -3.01 -6.21 -10.75
N ARG A 78 -3.11 -5.85 -9.47
CA ARG A 78 -4.19 -6.32 -8.58
C ARG A 78 -4.54 -5.25 -7.56
N LEU A 79 -5.72 -5.34 -6.96
CA LEU A 79 -6.08 -4.45 -5.87
C LEU A 79 -5.13 -4.65 -4.69
N LEU A 80 -4.70 -3.55 -4.07
CA LEU A 80 -3.97 -3.61 -2.82
C LEU A 80 -4.93 -4.01 -1.70
N GLU A 81 -4.56 -5.03 -0.94
CA GLU A 81 -5.34 -5.52 0.18
C GLU A 81 -5.28 -4.54 1.34
N LEU A 82 -6.40 -4.40 2.06
CA LEU A 82 -6.39 -3.68 3.32
C LEU A 82 -5.62 -4.51 4.34
N THR A 83 -4.56 -3.95 4.89
CA THR A 83 -3.83 -4.58 5.99
C THR A 83 -4.34 -4.05 7.32
N GLN A 84 -4.38 -4.95 8.31
CA GLN A 84 -4.63 -4.61 9.72
C GLN A 84 -3.35 -4.69 10.54
N THR A 85 -2.27 -5.15 9.91
CA THR A 85 -1.00 -5.39 10.57
C THR A 85 0.05 -4.45 10.00
N ILE A 86 0.80 -3.82 10.88
CA ILE A 86 1.97 -3.03 10.54
C ILE A 86 3.20 -3.58 11.25
N ARG A 87 4.38 -3.28 10.71
CA ARG A 87 5.65 -3.52 11.37
C ARG A 87 6.24 -2.19 11.82
N ALA A 88 6.51 -2.06 13.11
CA ALA A 88 7.27 -0.95 13.67
C ALA A 88 8.71 -1.39 13.88
N GLU A 89 9.67 -0.62 13.37
CA GLU A 89 11.10 -0.92 13.45
C GLU A 89 11.84 0.18 14.23
N SER A 90 13.09 -0.11 14.60
CA SER A 90 13.93 0.80 15.40
C SER A 90 13.33 1.12 16.77
N LEU A 91 12.70 0.11 17.39
CA LEU A 91 12.13 0.23 18.72
C LEU A 91 13.24 0.32 19.77
N PRO A 92 13.08 1.17 20.80
CA PRO A 92 14.01 1.23 21.93
C PRO A 92 14.15 -0.14 22.60
N ASP A 93 15.35 -0.44 23.07
CA ASP A 93 15.58 -1.61 23.90
C ASP A 93 14.66 -1.55 25.13
N SER A 94 14.13 -2.69 25.55
CA SER A 94 13.25 -2.83 26.73
C SER A 94 11.90 -2.07 26.67
N ILE A 95 11.43 -1.69 25.48
CA ILE A 95 10.06 -1.17 25.33
C ILE A 95 9.01 -2.23 25.70
N SER A 96 7.96 -1.84 26.42
CA SER A 96 6.87 -2.74 26.79
C SER A 96 5.78 -2.79 25.71
N THR A 97 5.09 -3.94 25.63
CA THR A 97 3.88 -4.09 24.80
C THR A 97 2.81 -3.08 25.16
N ASP A 98 2.66 -2.75 26.45
CA ASP A 98 1.69 -1.78 26.94
C ASP A 98 1.98 -0.37 26.38
N TYR A 99 3.25 0.02 26.35
CA TYR A 99 3.65 1.31 25.79
C TYR A 99 3.41 1.37 24.28
N ILE A 100 3.76 0.31 23.55
CA ILE A 100 3.49 0.19 22.10
C ILE A 100 1.98 0.31 21.84
N THR A 101 1.17 -0.42 22.61
CA THR A 101 -0.28 -0.39 22.51
C THR A 101 -0.80 1.04 22.69
N VAL A 102 -0.48 1.71 23.80
CA VAL A 102 -0.92 3.09 24.06
C VAL A 102 -0.45 4.06 22.98
N TYR A 103 0.77 3.88 22.45
CA TYR A 103 1.30 4.73 21.39
C TYR A 103 0.52 4.60 20.09
N PHE A 104 0.20 3.38 19.66
CA PHE A 104 -0.53 3.10 18.43
C PHE A 104 -2.06 3.22 18.56
N GLU A 105 -2.60 3.24 19.79
CA GLU A 105 -4.00 3.58 20.05
C GLU A 105 -4.26 5.09 20.11
N SER A 106 -3.21 5.89 20.27
CA SER A 106 -3.33 7.34 20.37
C SER A 106 -3.83 7.96 19.05
N ALA A 107 -5.04 8.51 19.07
CA ALA A 107 -5.59 9.28 17.95
C ALA A 107 -4.72 10.49 17.56
N ARG A 108 -3.92 11.03 18.49
CA ARG A 108 -2.97 12.13 18.20
C ARG A 108 -1.86 11.69 17.23
N ASN A 109 -1.57 10.39 17.18
CA ASN A 109 -0.59 9.78 16.29
C ASN A 109 -1.23 9.21 15.02
N GLY A 110 -2.52 9.48 14.78
CA GLY A 110 -3.29 8.84 13.70
C GLY A 110 -3.58 7.36 13.97
N GLY A 111 -3.47 6.93 15.23
CA GLY A 111 -3.65 5.55 15.66
C GLY A 111 -5.11 5.10 15.76
N GLY A 112 -5.29 3.85 16.15
CA GLY A 112 -6.59 3.21 16.34
C GLY A 112 -6.50 2.01 17.30
N PRO A 113 -7.64 1.42 17.69
CA PRO A 113 -7.66 0.35 18.69
C PRO A 113 -6.76 -0.82 18.26
N VAL A 114 -5.87 -1.24 19.16
CA VAL A 114 -4.90 -2.32 18.90
C VAL A 114 -5.46 -3.62 19.46
N SER A 115 -5.43 -4.69 18.66
CA SER A 115 -5.88 -6.01 19.07
C SER A 115 -4.73 -6.89 19.58
N ASP A 116 -3.53 -6.74 19.02
CA ASP A 116 -2.38 -7.56 19.36
C ASP A 116 -1.04 -6.84 19.08
N VAL A 117 -0.02 -7.16 19.88
CA VAL A 117 1.36 -6.69 19.71
C VAL A 117 2.32 -7.86 19.87
N GLN A 118 3.03 -8.19 18.78
CA GLN A 118 4.08 -9.21 18.79
C GLN A 118 5.45 -8.54 18.73
N LEU A 119 6.24 -8.68 19.79
CA LEU A 119 7.60 -8.13 19.88
C LEU A 119 8.65 -9.07 19.25
N PHE A 120 9.64 -8.47 18.60
CA PHE A 120 10.85 -9.10 18.10
C PHE A 120 12.08 -8.34 18.63
N PRO A 121 12.48 -8.59 19.90
CA PRO A 121 13.56 -7.83 20.54
C PRO A 121 14.91 -7.94 19.81
N GLU A 122 15.21 -9.10 19.23
CA GLU A 122 16.44 -9.34 18.47
C GLU A 122 16.52 -8.50 17.18
N GLU A 123 15.38 -8.06 16.67
CA GLU A 123 15.26 -7.26 15.45
C GLU A 123 14.89 -5.80 15.75
N ASN A 124 14.84 -5.41 17.03
CA ASN A 124 14.34 -4.11 17.48
C ASN A 124 13.01 -3.71 16.81
N SER A 125 12.09 -4.68 16.67
CA SER A 125 10.85 -4.48 15.92
C SER A 125 9.63 -5.11 16.60
N ALA A 126 8.45 -4.71 16.15
CA ALA A 126 7.17 -5.27 16.57
C ALA A 126 6.19 -5.35 15.40
N ILE A 127 5.35 -6.37 15.41
CA ILE A 127 4.15 -6.41 14.58
C ILE A 127 2.97 -5.93 15.43
N ILE A 128 2.26 -4.92 14.94
CA ILE A 128 1.08 -4.35 15.59
C ILE A 128 -0.13 -4.70 14.74
N THR A 129 -1.12 -5.33 15.36
CA THR A 129 -2.40 -5.64 14.72
C THR A 129 -3.48 -4.71 15.25
N PHE A 130 -4.16 -4.01 14.36
CA PHE A 130 -5.29 -3.15 14.69
C PHE A 130 -6.61 -3.91 14.63
N CYS A 131 -7.54 -3.55 15.50
CA CYS A 131 -8.93 -3.95 15.37
C CYS A 131 -9.47 -3.51 14.01
N ASN A 132 -10.23 -4.37 13.32
CA ASN A 132 -10.80 -4.12 11.98
C ASN A 132 -11.19 -2.64 11.79
N HIS A 133 -10.38 -1.92 11.01
CA HIS A 133 -10.76 -0.63 10.48
C HIS A 133 -11.84 -0.90 9.42
N LYS A 134 -13.12 -0.69 9.77
CA LYS A 134 -14.06 -0.30 8.72
C LYS A 134 -13.51 1.02 8.20
N GLY A 135 -13.08 1.07 6.93
CA GLY A 135 -12.64 2.30 6.31
C GLY A 135 -13.66 3.38 6.64
N ASN A 136 -13.25 4.40 7.38
CA ASN A 136 -14.18 5.48 7.73
C ASN A 136 -14.57 6.19 6.42
N THR A 137 -15.83 5.97 6.03
CA THR A 137 -16.79 6.81 5.28
C THR A 137 -16.29 7.70 4.14
#